data_AF-A0A3R6HK28-F1
#
_entry.id   AF-A0A3R6HK28-F1
#
_cell.length_a   1.000
_cell.length_b   1.000
_cell.length_c   1.000
_cell.angle_alpha   90.00
_cell.angle_beta   90.00
_cell.angle_gamma   90.00
#
_symmetry.space_group_name_H-M   'P 1'
#
loop_
_entity.id
_entity.type
_entity.pdbx_description
1 polymer ?
#
loop_
_entity_poly.entity_id
_entity_poly.type
_entity_poly.pdbx_seq_one_letter_code
_entity_poly.pdbx_strand_id
1 'polypeptide(L)'
;MKRKCFIFLFLTFYLIGFAQNKKIDTANMLCSYVYEYLTDTLSGEQQRKEDLLYLQIGAECSKCYSYYTYQCDSLMASPNGDKLWDSFLTEAVGKGLKGKQLYNAIPHRRMSATIYKNYPQGKITVTDFLLGQYYLYEDALNSQEWNMENDST
;
A
#
# COMPACT_ATOMS: atom_id res chain seq x y z
N MET A 1 -44.73 3.63 16.12
CA MET A 1 -43.40 2.99 16.01
C MET A 1 -43.06 2.48 14.61
N LYS A 2 -43.97 1.80 13.89
CA LYS A 2 -43.68 1.19 12.57
C LYS A 2 -43.18 2.17 11.48
N ARG A 3 -43.71 3.41 11.42
CA ARG A 3 -43.31 4.43 10.43
C ARG A 3 -41.90 4.99 10.64
N LYS A 4 -41.44 5.08 11.90
CA LYS A 4 -40.08 5.53 12.24
C LYS A 4 -39.04 4.43 11.95
N CYS A 5 -39.40 3.15 12.17
CA CYS A 5 -38.58 2.00 11.79
C CYS A 5 -38.31 1.94 10.27
N PHE A 6 -39.32 2.18 9.44
CA PHE A 6 -39.16 2.20 7.99
C PHE A 6 -38.20 3.30 7.52
N ILE A 7 -38.30 4.52 8.08
CA ILE A 7 -37.39 5.62 7.75
C ILE A 7 -35.95 5.27 8.12
N PHE A 8 -35.74 4.65 9.28
CA PHE A 8 -34.41 4.20 9.72
C PHE A 8 -33.83 3.11 8.80
N LEU A 9 -34.66 2.16 8.37
CA LEU A 9 -34.28 1.10 7.43
C LEU A 9 -33.88 1.67 6.05
N PHE A 10 -34.64 2.64 5.54
CA PHE A 10 -34.31 3.32 4.28
C PHE A 10 -33.00 4.11 4.39
N LEU A 11 -32.73 4.77 5.53
CA LEU A 11 -31.47 5.47 5.76
C LEU A 11 -30.27 4.51 5.77
N THR A 12 -30.40 3.35 6.41
CA THR A 12 -29.34 2.33 6.43
C THR A 12 -29.09 1.73 5.05
N PHE A 13 -30.14 1.47 4.27
CA PHE A 13 -29.99 0.99 2.89
C PHE A 13 -29.37 2.04 1.96
N TYR A 14 -29.69 3.32 2.16
CA TYR A 14 -29.11 4.42 1.40
C TYR A 14 -27.59 4.53 1.66
N LEU A 15 -27.16 4.40 2.92
CA LEU A 15 -25.74 4.43 3.29
C LEU A 15 -24.94 3.24 2.75
N ILE A 16 -25.55 2.04 2.69
CA ILE A 16 -24.90 0.85 2.09
C ILE A 16 -24.69 1.03 0.57
N GLY A 17 -25.57 1.79 -0.10
CA GLY A 17 -25.47 2.09 -1.53
C GLY A 17 -24.26 2.96 -1.93
N PHE A 18 -23.71 3.77 -1.01
CA PHE A 18 -22.51 4.58 -1.25
C PHE A 18 -21.20 3.85 -0.99
N ALA A 19 -21.23 2.66 -0.38
CA ALA A 19 -20.04 1.84 -0.12
C ALA A 19 -19.61 1.02 -1.36
N GLN A 20 -19.86 1.54 -2.58
CA GLN A 20 -19.35 0.93 -3.79
C GLN A 20 -17.89 1.36 -3.98
N ASN A 21 -17.00 0.38 -4.21
CA ASN A 21 -15.64 0.63 -4.67
C ASN A 21 -15.70 1.32 -6.03
N LYS A 22 -15.75 2.65 -6.04
CA LYS A 22 -15.74 3.43 -7.27
C LYS A 22 -14.41 3.16 -7.95
N LYS A 23 -14.48 2.57 -9.14
CA LYS A 23 -13.30 2.41 -9.99
C LYS A 23 -12.69 3.80 -10.24
N ILE A 24 -11.44 3.97 -9.82
CA ILE A 24 -10.69 5.21 -9.99
C ILE A 24 -10.22 5.32 -11.46
N ASP A 25 -9.54 4.29 -11.95
CA ASP A 25 -8.99 4.21 -13.31
C ASP A 25 -8.71 2.72 -13.68
N THR A 26 -8.27 2.45 -14.91
CA THR A 26 -7.65 1.19 -15.33
C THR A 26 -6.18 1.41 -15.63
N ALA A 27 -5.32 0.64 -14.95
CA ALA A 27 -3.90 0.62 -15.25
C ALA A 27 -3.66 -0.04 -16.62
N ASN A 28 -2.96 0.67 -17.51
CA ASN A 28 -2.55 0.19 -18.83
C ASN A 28 -1.07 -0.24 -18.84
N MET A 29 -0.29 0.17 -17.84
CA MET A 29 1.09 -0.22 -17.65
C MET A 29 1.40 -0.47 -16.18
N LEU A 30 2.28 -1.43 -15.92
CA LEU A 30 2.84 -1.73 -14.61
C LEU A 30 4.36 -1.67 -14.70
N CYS A 31 4.97 -0.79 -13.90
CA CYS A 31 6.41 -0.71 -13.74
C CYS A 31 6.80 -1.25 -12.36
N SER A 32 7.87 -2.04 -12.28
CA SER A 32 8.42 -2.56 -11.04
C SER A 32 9.77 -1.93 -10.74
N TYR A 33 9.98 -1.50 -9.50
CA TYR A 33 11.22 -0.87 -9.04
C TYR A 33 11.74 -1.60 -7.80
N VAL A 34 13.04 -1.88 -7.79
CA VAL A 34 13.75 -2.26 -6.57
C VAL A 34 14.07 -0.98 -5.81
N TYR A 35 13.53 -0.85 -4.60
CA TYR A 35 13.69 0.32 -3.75
C TYR A 35 14.59 -0.02 -2.57
N GLU A 36 15.82 0.48 -2.60
CA GLU A 36 16.79 0.31 -1.52
C GLU A 36 16.86 1.56 -0.64
N TYR A 37 16.86 1.37 0.67
CA TYR A 37 16.92 2.47 1.63
C TYR A 37 17.63 2.07 2.93
N LEU A 38 18.21 3.06 3.61
CA LEU A 38 18.77 2.92 4.95
C LEU A 38 17.72 3.36 5.98
N THR A 39 17.53 2.58 7.04
CA THR A 39 16.60 2.96 8.13
C THR A 39 17.20 3.93 9.14
N ASP A 40 18.52 4.00 9.20
CA ASP A 40 19.27 4.86 10.10
C ASP A 40 20.50 5.39 9.35
N THR A 41 20.79 6.67 9.54
CA THR A 41 21.92 7.36 8.91
C THR A 41 23.26 6.99 9.54
N LEU A 42 23.27 6.43 10.75
CA LEU A 42 24.49 6.07 11.48
C LEU A 42 24.91 4.60 11.32
N SER A 43 23.95 3.73 10.98
CA SER A 43 24.12 2.28 10.98
C SER A 43 24.84 1.69 9.74
N GLY A 44 25.12 2.53 8.74
CA GLY A 44 25.82 2.13 7.50
C GLY A 44 25.09 1.04 6.68
N GLU A 45 25.82 0.43 5.74
CA GLU A 45 25.30 -0.55 4.78
C GLU A 45 24.67 -1.81 5.39
N GLN A 46 25.01 -2.11 6.65
CA GLN A 46 24.49 -3.29 7.35
C GLN A 46 22.97 -3.22 7.64
N GLN A 47 22.40 -2.01 7.62
CA GLN A 47 20.95 -1.78 7.77
C GLN A 47 20.24 -1.42 6.46
N ARG A 48 20.86 -1.70 5.31
CA ARG A 48 20.18 -1.58 4.02
C ARG A 48 18.96 -2.50 3.98
N LYS A 49 17.81 -1.90 3.71
CA LYS A 49 16.55 -2.57 3.43
C LYS A 49 16.22 -2.42 1.95
N GLU A 50 15.41 -3.34 1.48
CA GLU A 50 14.92 -3.38 0.11
C GLU A 50 13.40 -3.54 0.15
N ASP A 51 12.72 -2.95 -0.82
CA ASP A 51 11.31 -3.13 -1.13
C ASP A 51 11.13 -3.30 -2.64
N LEU A 52 10.02 -3.91 -3.05
CA LEU A 52 9.60 -3.99 -4.44
C LEU A 52 8.40 -3.07 -4.63
N LEU A 53 8.60 -1.95 -5.31
CA LEU A 53 7.56 -0.97 -5.57
C LEU A 53 6.92 -1.20 -6.93
N TYR A 54 5.60 -1.19 -6.97
CA TYR A 54 4.79 -1.28 -8.17
C TYR A 54 4.17 0.07 -8.48
N LEU A 55 4.41 0.56 -9.69
CA LEU A 55 3.78 1.75 -10.25
C LEU A 55 2.81 1.32 -11.33
N GLN A 56 1.51 1.41 -11.02
CA GLN A 56 0.43 1.23 -11.97
C GLN A 56 0.13 2.58 -12.64
N ILE A 57 0.13 2.62 -13.97
CA ILE A 57 -0.13 3.84 -14.74
C ILE A 57 -1.38 3.64 -15.58
N GLY A 58 -2.43 4.41 -15.28
CA GLY A 58 -3.66 4.46 -16.05
C GLY A 58 -3.71 5.66 -16.98
N ALA A 59 -4.90 5.96 -17.51
CA ALA A 59 -5.11 7.09 -18.40
C ALA A 59 -5.17 8.43 -17.64
N GLU A 60 -5.78 8.42 -16.46
CA GLU A 60 -6.07 9.62 -15.67
C GLU A 60 -5.17 9.71 -14.44
N CYS A 61 -4.78 8.58 -13.84
CA CYS A 61 -3.99 8.59 -12.60
C CYS A 61 -2.91 7.49 -12.61
N SER A 62 -1.97 7.60 -11.68
CA SER A 62 -1.04 6.50 -11.37
C SER A 62 -1.04 6.19 -9.88
N LYS A 63 -0.70 4.94 -9.54
CA LYS A 63 -0.65 4.42 -8.17
C LYS A 63 0.68 3.74 -7.92
N CYS A 64 1.44 4.21 -6.93
CA CYS A 64 2.65 3.57 -6.43
C CYS A 64 2.40 2.91 -5.07
N TYR A 65 2.87 1.68 -4.88
CA TYR A 65 2.72 0.94 -3.62
C TYR A 65 3.78 -0.16 -3.48
N SER A 66 4.03 -0.61 -2.25
CA SER A 66 4.85 -1.80 -1.98
C SER A 66 4.10 -3.08 -2.35
N TYR A 67 4.71 -3.92 -3.17
CA TYR A 67 4.21 -5.24 -3.51
C TYR A 67 4.05 -6.14 -2.28
N TYR A 68 5.03 -6.14 -1.38
CA TYR A 68 5.00 -7.00 -0.19
C TYR A 68 3.92 -6.57 0.80
N THR A 69 3.73 -5.26 0.99
CA THR A 69 2.61 -4.74 1.80
C THR A 69 1.28 -5.13 1.17
N TYR A 70 1.11 -4.95 -0.14
CA TYR A 70 -0.10 -5.36 -0.85
C TYR A 70 -0.40 -6.86 -0.74
N GLN A 71 0.62 -7.71 -0.87
CA GLN A 71 0.47 -9.17 -0.71
C GLN A 71 0.04 -9.52 0.72
N CYS A 72 0.68 -8.91 1.71
CA CYS A 72 0.34 -9.11 3.12
C CYS A 72 -1.09 -8.66 3.43
N ASP A 73 -1.51 -7.48 2.96
CA ASP A 73 -2.88 -7.00 3.16
C ASP A 73 -3.91 -7.88 2.46
N SER A 74 -3.61 -8.36 1.26
CA SER A 74 -4.47 -9.31 0.52
C SER A 74 -4.60 -10.64 1.26
N LEU A 75 -3.49 -11.13 1.84
CA LEU A 75 -3.47 -12.32 2.67
C LEU A 75 -4.35 -12.13 3.91
N MET A 76 -4.15 -11.05 4.67
CA MET A 76 -4.91 -10.78 5.89
C MET A 76 -6.39 -10.51 5.64
N ALA A 77 -6.75 -9.97 4.47
CA ALA A 77 -8.14 -9.75 4.07
C ALA A 77 -8.85 -11.04 3.60
N SER A 78 -8.12 -12.13 3.35
CA SER A 78 -8.68 -13.38 2.87
C SER A 78 -9.43 -14.13 3.98
N PRO A 79 -10.52 -14.88 3.69
CA PRO A 79 -11.31 -15.59 4.70
C PRO A 79 -10.52 -16.58 5.59
N ASN A 80 -9.39 -17.09 5.10
CA ASN A 80 -8.48 -17.98 5.83
C ASN A 80 -7.06 -17.39 5.94
N GLY A 81 -6.94 -16.06 5.91
CA GLY A 81 -5.66 -15.35 5.93
C GLY A 81 -4.75 -15.77 7.07
N ASP A 82 -5.29 -15.79 8.29
CA ASP A 82 -4.56 -16.15 9.51
C ASP A 82 -4.00 -17.58 9.42
N LYS A 83 -4.80 -18.56 8.97
CA LYS A 83 -4.34 -19.95 8.82
C LYS A 83 -3.24 -20.08 7.77
N LEU A 84 -3.35 -19.33 6.68
CA LEU A 84 -2.33 -19.33 5.63
C LEU A 84 -1.05 -18.67 6.13
N TRP A 85 -1.15 -17.58 6.89
CA TRP A 85 -0.01 -16.96 7.57
C TRP A 85 0.67 -17.92 8.55
N ASP A 86 -0.11 -18.61 9.40
CA ASP A 86 0.39 -19.63 10.34
C ASP A 86 1.12 -20.77 9.63
N SER A 87 0.68 -21.13 8.42
CA SER A 87 1.35 -22.16 7.62
C SER A 87 2.73 -21.72 7.14
N PHE A 88 2.91 -20.46 6.73
CA PHE A 88 4.22 -19.91 6.38
C PHE A 88 5.16 -19.91 7.60
N LEU A 89 4.66 -19.49 8.76
CA LEU A 89 5.43 -19.51 10.01
C LEU A 89 5.83 -20.94 10.38
N THR A 90 4.89 -21.89 10.35
CA THR A 90 5.12 -23.29 10.71
C THR A 90 6.13 -23.93 9.76
N GLU A 91 6.02 -23.68 8.46
CA GLU A 91 6.98 -24.17 7.46
C GLU A 91 8.38 -23.57 7.68
N ALA A 92 8.47 -22.26 7.91
CA ALA A 92 9.74 -21.58 8.14
C ALA A 92 10.45 -22.06 9.42
N VAL A 93 9.70 -22.24 10.51
CA VAL A 93 10.22 -22.80 11.77
C VAL A 93 10.59 -24.27 11.60
N GLY A 94 9.78 -25.06 10.88
CA GLY A 94 10.08 -26.47 10.58
C GLY A 94 11.35 -26.66 9.76
N LYS A 95 11.68 -25.71 8.88
CA LYS A 95 12.96 -25.64 8.16
C LYS A 95 14.12 -25.11 9.02
N GLY A 96 13.86 -24.74 10.28
CA GLY A 96 14.88 -24.22 11.20
C GLY A 96 15.37 -22.82 10.84
N LEU A 97 14.60 -22.04 10.06
CA LEU A 97 14.98 -20.68 9.68
C LEU A 97 15.05 -19.77 10.92
N LYS A 98 16.04 -18.89 10.96
CA LYS A 98 16.27 -17.94 12.07
C LYS A 98 16.61 -16.54 11.57
N GLY A 99 16.40 -15.54 12.43
CA GLY A 99 16.75 -14.15 12.16
C GLY A 99 16.17 -13.64 10.83
N LYS A 100 17.02 -13.05 9.99
CA LYS A 100 16.61 -12.47 8.68
C LYS A 100 15.98 -13.51 7.74
N GLN A 101 16.40 -14.77 7.80
CA GLN A 101 15.83 -15.83 6.96
C GLN A 101 14.37 -16.13 7.35
N LEU A 102 14.09 -16.20 8.65
CA LEU A 102 12.72 -16.38 9.16
C LEU A 102 11.85 -15.17 8.83
N TYR A 103 12.37 -13.97 9.06
CA TYR A 103 11.67 -12.72 8.75
C TYR A 103 11.29 -12.63 7.27
N ASN A 104 12.19 -12.98 6.36
CA ASN A 104 11.93 -12.95 4.92
C ASN A 104 11.02 -14.09 4.43
N ALA A 105 10.93 -15.21 5.16
CA ALA A 105 10.10 -16.35 4.78
C ALA A 105 8.61 -16.14 5.10
N ILE A 106 8.28 -15.16 5.95
CA ILE A 106 6.92 -14.89 6.39
C ILE A 106 6.42 -13.60 5.72
N PRO A 107 5.20 -13.59 5.15
CA PRO A 107 4.59 -12.36 4.63
C PRO A 107 4.53 -11.28 5.71
N HIS A 108 5.13 -10.13 5.40
CA HIS A 108 5.15 -8.97 6.29
C HIS A 108 5.08 -7.68 5.47
N ARG A 109 4.52 -6.63 6.07
CA ARG A 109 4.45 -5.32 5.45
C ARG A 109 5.84 -4.67 5.40
N ARG A 110 6.11 -3.95 4.32
CA ARG A 110 7.31 -3.11 4.14
C ARG A 110 6.87 -1.65 4.11
N MET A 111 7.14 -0.90 3.04
CA MET A 111 6.63 0.46 2.93
C MET A 111 5.10 0.44 2.99
N SER A 112 4.55 1.25 3.89
CA SER A 112 3.11 1.37 4.13
C SER A 112 2.44 2.41 3.24
N ALA A 113 3.21 3.39 2.75
CA ALA A 113 2.72 4.43 1.89
C ALA A 113 2.20 3.86 0.56
N THR A 114 0.98 4.25 0.21
CA THR A 114 0.41 4.12 -1.13
C THR A 114 0.12 5.52 -1.66
N ILE A 115 0.68 5.83 -2.82
CA ILE A 115 0.66 7.16 -3.41
C ILE A 115 -0.15 7.12 -4.69
N TYR A 116 -1.16 7.97 -4.80
CA TYR A 116 -1.93 8.20 -6.01
C TYR A 116 -1.57 9.56 -6.59
N LYS A 117 -1.06 9.58 -7.82
CA LYS A 117 -0.78 10.83 -8.54
C LYS A 117 -1.96 11.17 -9.45
N ASN A 118 -2.36 12.45 -9.44
CA ASN A 118 -3.51 12.98 -10.16
C ASN A 118 -4.85 12.38 -9.70
N TYR A 119 -4.96 12.07 -8.41
CA TYR A 119 -6.22 11.63 -7.79
C TYR A 119 -6.40 12.32 -6.41
N PRO A 120 -7.51 13.04 -6.19
CA PRO A 120 -8.41 13.56 -7.22
C PRO A 120 -7.63 14.41 -8.25
N GLN A 121 -8.24 14.71 -9.39
CA GLN A 121 -7.57 15.44 -10.48
C GLN A 121 -6.88 16.71 -9.94
N GLY A 122 -5.59 16.89 -10.28
CA GLY A 122 -4.77 18.00 -9.81
C GLY A 122 -4.14 17.83 -8.42
N LYS A 123 -4.28 16.67 -7.77
CA LYS A 123 -3.72 16.36 -6.45
C LYS A 123 -2.87 15.09 -6.44
N ILE A 124 -2.00 14.99 -5.43
CA ILE A 124 -1.42 13.72 -4.99
C ILE A 124 -2.17 13.31 -3.72
N THR A 125 -2.68 12.09 -3.66
CA THR A 125 -3.26 11.51 -2.44
C THR A 125 -2.32 10.45 -1.90
N VAL A 126 -2.02 10.49 -0.61
CA VAL A 126 -1.21 9.48 0.06
C VAL A 126 -2.00 8.86 1.21
N THR A 127 -2.01 7.53 1.25
CA THR A 127 -2.40 6.77 2.44
C THR A 127 -1.16 6.14 3.04
N ASP A 128 -0.95 6.30 4.35
CA ASP A 128 0.22 5.76 5.03
C ASP A 128 -0.14 5.21 6.41
N PHE A 129 0.70 4.34 6.94
CA PHE A 129 0.63 3.84 8.31
C PHE A 129 1.89 4.28 9.06
N LEU A 130 1.75 5.32 9.89
CA LEU A 130 2.85 5.92 10.63
C LEU A 130 2.49 5.92 12.11
N LEU A 131 3.47 5.64 12.98
CA LEU A 131 3.31 5.72 14.44
C LEU A 131 2.07 4.97 15.00
N GLY A 132 1.72 3.84 14.38
CA GLY A 132 0.57 3.03 14.80
C GLY A 132 -0.80 3.53 14.30
N GLN A 133 -0.83 4.55 13.43
CA GLN A 133 -2.07 5.17 12.94
C GLN A 133 -2.09 5.24 11.42
N TYR A 134 -3.29 5.21 10.84
CA TYR A 134 -3.51 5.42 9.42
C TYR A 134 -3.70 6.91 9.14
N TYR A 135 -2.95 7.42 8.16
CA TYR A 135 -3.04 8.77 7.66
C TYR A 135 -3.54 8.78 6.23
N LEU A 136 -4.39 9.75 5.91
CA LEU A 136 -4.79 10.13 4.57
C LEU A 136 -4.52 11.62 4.41
N TYR A 137 -3.68 11.99 3.46
CA TYR A 137 -3.32 13.38 3.21
C TYR A 137 -3.14 13.64 1.72
N GLU A 138 -3.26 14.92 1.36
CA GLU A 138 -3.12 15.40 -0.01
C GLU A 138 -1.91 16.32 -0.14
N ASP A 139 -1.30 16.33 -1.32
CA ASP A 139 -0.23 17.26 -1.72
C ASP A 139 -0.53 17.86 -3.10
N ALA A 140 0.15 18.96 -3.44
CA ALA A 140 0.06 19.63 -4.73
C ALA A 140 0.71 18.78 -5.83
N LEU A 141 0.01 18.66 -6.96
CA LEU A 141 0.55 17.97 -8.13
C LEU A 141 1.64 18.84 -8.79
N ASN A 142 2.81 18.24 -9.06
CA ASN A 142 3.94 18.88 -9.73
C ASN A 142 4.46 20.14 -9.01
N SER A 143 4.57 20.10 -7.68
CA SER A 143 5.13 21.19 -6.87
C SER A 143 6.64 21.36 -6.99
N GLN A 144 7.35 20.35 -7.54
CA GLN A 144 8.80 20.36 -7.68
C GLN A 144 9.25 21.29 -8.82
N GLU A 145 10.15 22.22 -8.51
CA GLU A 145 10.86 23.04 -9.51
C GLU A 145 12.06 22.26 -10.04
N TRP A 146 11.99 21.83 -11.30
CA TRP A 146 13.08 21.11 -11.96
C TRP A 146 13.95 22.07 -12.77
N ASN A 147 15.26 22.07 -12.51
CA ASN A 147 16.25 22.69 -13.38
C ASN A 147 16.84 21.62 -14.29
N MET A 148 16.78 21.84 -15.60
CA MET A 148 17.36 20.92 -16.58
C MET A 148 18.87 21.15 -16.64
N GLU A 149 19.62 20.09 -16.34
CA GLU A 149 21.09 20.04 -16.50
C GLU A 149 21.45 19.13 -17.67
N ASN A 150 22.69 19.20 -18.13
CA ASN A 150 23.17 18.22 -19.10
C ASN A 150 23.29 16.86 -18.43
N ASP A 151 22.92 15.80 -19.16
CA ASP A 151 23.10 14.43 -18.67
C ASP A 151 24.56 14.19 -18.29
N SER A 152 24.77 13.54 -17.14
CA SER A 152 26.09 13.08 -16.74
C SER A 152 26.52 11.94 -17.67
N THR A 153 27.55 12.18 -18.49
CA THR A 153 28.18 11.15 -19.34
C THR A 153 28.89 10.08 -18.53
#